data_AF-A0A6A3L618-F1
#
_entry.id   AF-A0A6A3L618-F1
#
_cell.length_a   1.000
_cell.length_b   1.000
_cell.length_c   1.000
_cell.angle_alpha   90.00
_cell.angle_beta   90.00
_cell.angle_gamma   90.00
#
_symmetry.space_group_name_H-M   'P 1'
#
loop_
_entity.id
_entity.type
_entity.pdbx_description
1 polymer ?
#
loop_
_entity_poly.entity_id
_entity_poly.type
_entity_poly.pdbx_seq_one_letter_code
_entity_poly.pdbx_strand_id
1 'polypeptide(L)'
;MRRYDGSNSWFLIDFMDAKLSPADASSGEHLSRKSHAPEIFDASCKHTTAVDIWSVGYLIETSDVQWFDAGKRSAFKNELMHPDPTKRPTAMDAIRRLMELKKEYLQDEDSEYSEEEEKGLEDEDSAEEEDMQEENMPSEKCGVGEGDIPPSNKKQRIE
;
A
#
# COMPACT_ATOMS: atom_id res chain seq x y z
N MET A 1 9.91 -4.70 20.73
CA MET A 1 9.31 -3.49 20.09
C MET A 1 8.09 -3.05 20.87
N ARG A 2 7.75 -1.75 20.85
CA ARG A 2 6.55 -1.22 21.50
C ARG A 2 5.80 -0.26 20.57
N ARG A 3 4.47 -0.31 20.62
CA ARG A 3 3.57 0.66 19.98
C ARG A 3 2.98 1.58 21.05
N TYR A 4 2.77 2.86 20.72
CA TYR A 4 1.98 3.76 21.56
C TYR A 4 0.52 3.72 21.11
N ASP A 5 -0.41 3.62 22.06
CA ASP A 5 -1.84 3.52 21.76
C ASP A 5 -2.31 4.73 20.94
N GLY A 6 -3.03 4.46 19.85
CA GLY A 6 -3.50 5.49 18.92
C GLY A 6 -2.49 5.95 17.87
N SER A 7 -1.25 5.43 17.86
CA SER A 7 -0.27 5.69 16.80
C SER A 7 0.02 4.46 15.95
N ASN A 8 0.28 4.67 14.66
CA ASN A 8 0.78 3.62 13.74
C ASN A 8 2.32 3.49 13.79
N SER A 9 2.96 3.96 14.86
CA SER A 9 4.41 4.01 15.00
C SER A 9 4.93 2.94 15.95
N TRP A 10 6.01 2.27 15.54
CA TRP A 10 6.70 1.27 16.35
C TRP A 10 8.08 1.75 16.77
N PHE A 11 8.48 1.42 17.99
CA PHE A 11 9.77 1.79 18.55
C PHE A 11 10.56 0.56 18.98
N LEU A 12 11.86 0.56 18.68
CA LEU A 12 12.82 -0.36 19.28
C LEU A 12 13.00 0.01 20.76
N ILE A 13 13.08 -1.01 21.60
CA ILE A 13 13.22 -0.89 23.05
C ILE A 13 14.23 -1.94 23.50
N ASP A 14 14.58 -1.92 24.79
CA ASP A 14 15.37 -2.96 25.44
C ASP A 14 16.82 -3.09 24.92
N PHE A 15 17.54 -1.96 24.96
CA PHE A 15 18.94 -1.88 24.53
C PHE A 15 19.94 -2.21 25.64
N MET A 16 19.50 -2.73 26.79
CA MET A 16 20.37 -2.93 27.97
C MET A 16 21.51 -3.92 27.70
N ASP A 17 21.23 -4.97 26.91
CA ASP A 17 22.23 -5.98 26.53
C ASP A 17 22.79 -5.78 25.12
N ALA A 18 22.53 -4.63 24.50
CA ALA A 18 23.06 -4.30 23.19
C ALA A 18 24.59 -4.32 23.18
N LYS A 19 25.18 -4.72 22.04
CA LYS A 19 26.63 -4.83 21.86
C LYS A 19 27.11 -4.00 20.69
N LEU A 20 28.36 -3.54 20.78
CA LEU A 20 29.06 -2.96 19.65
C LEU A 20 29.49 -4.08 18.71
N SER A 21 29.30 -3.86 17.41
CA SER A 21 29.79 -4.76 16.37
C SER A 21 31.25 -4.43 16.00
N PRO A 22 32.12 -5.44 15.80
CA PRO A 22 31.88 -6.87 16.03
C PRO A 22 31.95 -7.26 17.51
N ALA A 23 31.22 -8.29 17.93
CA ALA A 23 31.21 -8.81 19.29
C ALA A 23 31.49 -10.32 19.36
N ASP A 24 32.01 -10.78 20.50
CA ASP A 24 32.33 -12.17 20.77
C ASP A 24 31.07 -12.95 21.21
N ALA A 25 31.06 -14.28 21.03
CA ALA A 25 29.90 -15.14 21.34
C ALA A 25 29.46 -15.15 22.82
N SER A 26 30.30 -14.68 23.74
CA SER A 26 29.92 -14.56 25.17
C SER A 26 28.74 -13.60 25.38
N SER A 27 28.47 -12.68 24.43
CA SER A 27 27.27 -11.85 24.48
C SER A 27 25.98 -12.64 24.31
N GLY A 28 26.03 -13.84 23.72
CA GLY A 28 24.87 -14.67 23.40
C GLY A 28 24.54 -15.74 24.44
N GLU A 29 25.33 -15.92 25.51
CA GLU A 29 25.18 -17.07 26.43
C GLU A 29 23.81 -17.17 27.10
N HIS A 30 23.18 -16.03 27.39
CA HIS A 30 21.87 -15.96 28.04
C HIS A 30 20.70 -15.97 27.03
N LEU A 31 20.99 -15.99 25.73
CA LEU A 31 20.01 -15.92 24.67
C LEU A 31 19.48 -17.31 24.26
N SER A 32 18.24 -17.35 23.77
CA SER A 32 17.64 -18.57 23.26
C SER A 32 18.11 -18.89 21.84
N ARG A 33 18.66 -20.09 21.62
CA ARG A 33 19.05 -20.59 20.29
C ARG A 33 17.89 -20.71 19.30
N LYS A 34 16.64 -20.72 19.77
CA LYS A 34 15.45 -20.83 18.91
C LYS A 34 15.08 -19.52 18.22
N SER A 35 15.50 -18.38 18.78
CA SER A 35 15.03 -17.06 18.37
C SER A 35 16.14 -16.08 18.05
N HIS A 36 17.37 -16.57 17.88
CA HIS A 36 18.55 -15.74 17.57
C HIS A 36 19.36 -16.36 16.44
N ALA A 37 20.10 -15.50 15.73
CA ALA A 37 20.99 -15.90 14.66
C ALA A 37 22.01 -16.94 15.16
N PRO A 38 22.32 -18.00 14.38
CA PRO A 38 23.14 -19.10 14.85
C PRO A 38 24.56 -18.69 15.25
N GLU A 39 25.15 -17.73 14.54
CA GLU A 39 26.53 -17.30 14.75
C GLU A 39 26.74 -16.53 16.06
N ILE A 40 25.68 -16.03 16.72
CA ILE A 40 25.83 -15.39 18.04
C ILE A 40 26.32 -16.38 19.10
N PHE A 41 26.17 -17.68 18.86
CA PHE A 41 26.60 -18.76 19.75
C PHE A 41 27.91 -19.44 19.30
N ASP A 42 28.54 -18.97 18.22
CA ASP A 42 29.76 -19.57 17.69
C ASP A 42 30.99 -18.93 18.32
N ALA A 43 31.58 -19.61 19.30
CA ALA A 43 32.77 -19.15 20.01
C ALA A 43 34.03 -19.04 19.13
N SER A 44 34.01 -19.57 17.90
CA SER A 44 35.14 -19.48 16.97
C SER A 44 35.15 -18.19 16.15
N CYS A 45 34.09 -17.40 16.18
CA CYS A 45 33.95 -16.20 15.35
C CYS A 45 33.34 -15.01 16.12
N LYS A 46 33.49 -13.82 15.55
CA LYS A 46 32.78 -12.62 16.00
C LYS A 46 31.53 -12.45 15.16
N HIS A 47 30.43 -12.05 15.80
CA HIS A 47 29.21 -11.67 15.11
C HIS A 47 29.17 -10.15 14.88
N THR A 48 28.37 -9.75 13.89
CA THR A 48 28.19 -8.36 13.47
C THR A 48 26.73 -7.96 13.55
N THR A 49 26.39 -6.76 13.07
CA THR A 49 25.00 -6.31 12.90
C THR A 49 24.14 -7.22 12.01
N ALA A 50 24.74 -8.21 11.32
CA ALA A 50 23.99 -9.23 10.57
C ALA A 50 23.06 -10.07 11.46
N VAL A 51 23.32 -10.18 12.77
CA VAL A 51 22.42 -10.86 13.72
C VAL A 51 21.09 -10.12 13.88
N ASP A 52 21.11 -8.79 13.78
CA ASP A 52 19.91 -7.95 13.83
C ASP A 52 19.04 -8.19 12.59
N ILE A 53 19.67 -8.34 11.42
CA ILE A 53 18.98 -8.63 10.15
C ILE A 53 18.25 -9.98 10.21
N TRP A 54 18.91 -11.01 10.73
CA TRP A 54 18.28 -12.31 10.96
C TRP A 54 17.11 -12.20 11.94
N SER A 55 17.27 -11.41 13.00
CA SER A 55 16.23 -11.20 14.02
C SER A 55 14.99 -10.50 13.45
N VAL A 56 15.16 -9.58 12.48
CA VAL A 56 14.02 -9.00 11.73
C VAL A 56 13.32 -10.07 10.88
N GLY A 57 14.09 -10.94 10.21
CA GLY A 57 13.54 -12.08 9.49
C GLY A 57 12.75 -13.03 10.41
N TYR A 58 13.28 -13.32 11.59
CA TYR A 58 12.61 -14.13 12.60
C TYR A 58 11.35 -13.45 13.16
N LEU A 59 11.37 -12.13 13.33
CA LEU A 59 10.19 -11.36 13.72
C LEU A 59 9.09 -11.49 12.67
N ILE A 60 9.42 -11.38 11.38
CA ILE A 60 8.48 -11.64 10.29
C ILE A 60 7.97 -13.08 10.38
N GLU A 61 8.88 -14.04 10.53
CA GLU A 61 8.56 -15.48 10.58
C GLU A 61 7.55 -15.83 11.67
N THR A 62 7.68 -15.18 12.82
CA THR A 62 6.91 -15.47 14.03
C THR A 62 5.77 -14.48 14.29
N SER A 63 5.59 -13.49 13.40
CA SER A 63 4.50 -12.54 13.52
C SER A 63 3.19 -13.14 13.01
N ASP A 64 2.07 -12.74 13.64
CA ASP A 64 0.72 -13.17 13.25
C ASP A 64 0.18 -12.39 12.02
N VAL A 65 1.06 -11.72 11.27
CA VAL A 65 0.65 -10.97 10.07
C VAL A 65 0.66 -11.89 8.85
N GLN A 66 -0.27 -11.69 7.92
CA GLN A 66 -0.30 -12.43 6.65
C GLN A 66 0.81 -11.94 5.70
N TRP A 67 2.05 -12.24 6.07
CA TRP A 67 3.24 -11.86 5.32
C TRP A 67 3.50 -12.77 4.12
N PHE A 68 3.28 -14.07 4.29
CA PHE A 68 3.79 -15.06 3.35
C PHE A 68 2.95 -15.16 2.08
N ASP A 69 3.65 -15.24 0.96
CA ASP A 69 3.13 -15.62 -0.35
C ASP A 69 3.98 -16.74 -0.96
N ALA A 70 3.57 -17.27 -2.11
CA ALA A 70 4.38 -18.21 -2.88
C ALA A 70 5.58 -17.53 -3.62
N GLY A 71 5.84 -16.25 -3.35
CA GLY A 71 6.69 -15.41 -4.19
C GLY A 71 7.69 -14.59 -3.38
N LYS A 72 7.66 -13.28 -3.60
CA LYS A 72 8.76 -12.38 -3.24
C LYS A 72 8.82 -12.08 -1.74
N ARG A 73 7.70 -12.09 -1.01
CA ARG A 73 7.68 -11.82 0.44
C ARG A 73 8.29 -12.98 1.22
N SER A 74 8.02 -14.21 0.80
CA SER A 74 8.68 -15.40 1.36
C SER A 74 10.17 -15.44 1.04
N ALA A 75 10.56 -15.08 -0.20
CA ALA A 75 11.97 -14.96 -0.59
C ALA A 75 12.73 -13.92 0.26
N PHE A 76 12.13 -12.73 0.46
CA PHE A 76 12.71 -11.69 1.29
C PHE A 76 12.97 -12.15 2.73
N LYS A 77 12.01 -12.83 3.36
CA LYS A 77 12.21 -13.41 4.70
C LYS A 77 13.38 -14.38 4.71
N ASN A 78 13.49 -15.26 3.70
CA ASN A 78 14.58 -16.23 3.60
C ASN A 78 15.95 -15.56 3.39
N GLU A 79 16.01 -14.45 2.66
CA GLU A 79 17.22 -13.63 2.50
C GLU A 79 17.68 -13.03 3.84
N LEU A 80 16.75 -12.49 4.63
CA LEU A 80 17.05 -11.95 5.96
C LEU A 80 17.57 -13.04 6.91
N MET A 81 16.98 -14.24 6.85
CA MET A 81 17.33 -15.37 7.72
C MET A 81 18.39 -16.30 7.13
N HIS A 82 19.16 -15.86 6.13
CA HIS A 82 20.16 -16.72 5.48
C HIS A 82 21.18 -17.26 6.49
N PRO A 83 21.54 -18.57 6.46
CA PRO A 83 22.47 -19.16 7.44
C PRO A 83 23.84 -18.48 7.47
N ASP A 84 24.39 -18.16 6.29
CA ASP A 84 25.62 -17.37 6.16
C ASP A 84 25.32 -15.87 6.37
N PRO A 85 25.88 -15.22 7.41
CA PRO A 85 25.64 -13.81 7.70
C PRO A 85 26.14 -12.86 6.61
N THR A 86 27.12 -13.28 5.81
CA THR A 86 27.67 -12.45 4.71
C THR A 86 26.74 -12.37 3.50
N LYS A 87 25.75 -13.27 3.43
CA LYS A 87 24.73 -13.29 2.38
C LYS A 87 23.47 -12.52 2.75
N ARG A 88 23.32 -12.13 4.01
CA ARG A 88 22.19 -11.32 4.47
C ARG A 88 22.37 -9.89 3.92
N PRO A 89 21.27 -9.20 3.54
CA PRO A 89 21.35 -7.82 3.11
C PRO A 89 21.77 -6.90 4.26
N THR A 90 22.26 -5.71 3.94
CA THR A 90 22.37 -4.65 4.95
C THR A 90 20.98 -4.15 5.36
N ALA A 91 20.87 -3.44 6.48
CA ALA A 91 19.60 -2.83 6.90
C ALA A 91 19.04 -1.88 5.82
N MET A 92 19.91 -1.14 5.15
CA MET A 92 19.51 -0.21 4.08
C MET A 92 19.01 -0.95 2.84
N ASP A 93 19.67 -2.05 2.46
CA ASP A 93 19.24 -2.90 1.35
C ASP A 93 17.91 -3.59 1.67
N ALA A 94 17.74 -4.07 2.90
CA ALA A 94 16.50 -4.68 3.37
C ALA A 94 15.33 -3.68 3.34
N ILE A 95 15.54 -2.43 3.80
CA ILE A 95 14.53 -1.36 3.72
C ILE A 95 14.16 -1.07 2.27
N ARG A 96 15.14 -0.92 1.38
CA ARG A 96 14.88 -0.68 -0.05
C ARG A 96 14.05 -1.80 -0.66
N ARG A 97 14.40 -3.06 -0.37
CA ARG A 97 13.66 -4.23 -0.85
C ARG A 97 12.24 -4.30 -0.28
N LEU A 98 12.06 -3.96 0.99
CA LEU A 98 10.75 -3.86 1.62
C LEU A 98 9.87 -2.80 0.95
N MET A 99 10.43 -1.66 0.56
CA MET A 99 9.69 -0.61 -0.16
C MET A 99 9.28 -1.04 -1.56
N GLU A 100 10.11 -1.81 -2.26
CA GLU A 100 9.75 -2.42 -3.55
C GLU A 100 8.55 -3.37 -3.37
N LEU A 101 8.61 -4.29 -2.40
CA LEU A 101 7.50 -5.20 -2.08
C LEU A 101 6.21 -4.46 -1.75
N LYS A 102 6.32 -3.38 -0.96
CA LYS A 102 5.17 -2.53 -0.61
C LYS A 102 4.54 -1.89 -1.86
N LYS A 103 5.37 -1.40 -2.78
CA LYS A 103 4.88 -0.77 -4.01
C LYS A 103 4.13 -1.77 -4.88
N GLU A 104 4.67 -2.97 -5.03
CA GLU A 104 4.02 -4.04 -5.80
C GLU A 104 2.67 -4.41 -5.18
N TYR A 105 2.63 -4.61 -3.85
CA TYR A 105 1.39 -4.91 -3.13
C TYR A 105 0.28 -3.87 -3.34
N LEU A 106 0.62 -2.58 -3.33
CA LEU A 106 -0.36 -1.51 -3.56
C LEU A 106 -0.82 -1.42 -5.02
N GLN A 107 0.04 -1.77 -5.98
CA GLN A 107 -0.34 -1.79 -7.39
C GLN A 107 -1.29 -2.95 -7.72
N ASP A 108 -1.12 -4.09 -7.05
CA ASP A 108 -2.03 -5.22 -7.18
C ASP A 108 -3.44 -4.85 -6.67
N GLU A 109 -3.55 -4.15 -5.52
CA GLU A 109 -4.84 -3.68 -4.97
C GLU A 109 -5.58 -2.68 -5.89
N ASP A 110 -4.85 -1.78 -6.57
CA ASP A 110 -5.47 -0.81 -7.48
C ASP A 110 -5.98 -1.46 -8.79
N SER A 111 -5.41 -2.60 -9.21
CA SER A 111 -5.82 -3.29 -10.45
C SER A 111 -7.14 -4.05 -10.32
N GLU A 112 -7.42 -4.61 -9.13
CA GLU A 112 -8.62 -5.41 -8.84
C GLU A 112 -9.90 -4.56 -8.88
N TYR A 113 -9.80 -3.24 -8.63
CA TYR A 113 -10.94 -2.32 -8.71
C TYR A 113 -11.30 -1.84 -10.13
N SER A 114 -10.42 -2.05 -11.11
CA SER A 114 -10.63 -1.55 -12.48
C SER A 114 -11.35 -2.51 -13.43
N GLU A 115 -11.47 -3.79 -13.05
CA GLU A 115 -12.12 -4.82 -13.89
C GLU A 115 -13.66 -4.87 -13.73
N GLU A 116 -14.23 -4.13 -12.76
CA GLU A 116 -15.68 -4.13 -12.51
C GLU A 116 -16.46 -3.09 -13.32
N GLU A 117 -15.82 -2.04 -13.87
CA GLU A 117 -16.52 -0.98 -14.62
C GLU A 117 -16.72 -1.28 -16.12
N GLU A 118 -15.98 -2.23 -16.71
CA GLU A 118 -16.08 -2.54 -18.16
C GLU A 118 -17.21 -3.53 -18.51
N LYS A 119 -18.12 -3.83 -17.57
CA LYS A 119 -19.26 -4.75 -17.81
C LYS A 119 -20.65 -4.10 -17.81
N GLY A 120 -20.73 -2.77 -17.78
CA GLY A 120 -21.99 -2.04 -17.60
C GLY A 120 -22.49 -1.19 -18.78
N LEU A 121 -21.82 -1.18 -19.93
CA LEU A 121 -22.14 -0.25 -21.03
C LEU A 121 -22.10 -0.93 -22.41
N GLU A 122 -22.85 -2.01 -22.59
CA GLU A 122 -23.21 -2.54 -23.91
C GLU A 122 -24.67 -3.01 -23.90
N ASP A 123 -25.61 -2.07 -23.79
CA ASP A 123 -26.97 -2.26 -24.31
C ASP A 123 -27.27 -1.02 -25.18
N GLU A 124 -26.74 -1.08 -26.41
CA GLU A 124 -27.04 -0.10 -27.45
C GLU A 124 -28.49 -0.24 -27.90
N ASP A 125 -29.16 0.91 -27.81
CA ASP A 125 -30.38 1.34 -28.45
C ASP A 125 -30.44 0.87 -29.92
N SER A 126 -31.38 -0.03 -30.25
CA SER A 126 -31.75 -0.34 -31.63
C SER A 126 -33.26 -0.19 -31.82
N ALA A 127 -33.59 0.82 -32.62
CA ALA A 127 -34.90 1.31 -33.03
C ALA A 127 -35.87 0.25 -33.60
N GLU A 128 -37.18 0.49 -33.40
CA GLU A 128 -38.24 0.14 -34.36
C GLU A 128 -39.24 1.30 -34.48
N GLU A 129 -39.35 1.83 -35.71
CA GLU A 129 -40.41 2.74 -36.19
C GLU A 129 -41.60 1.95 -36.80
N GLU A 130 -42.68 2.67 -37.10
CA GLU A 130 -43.98 2.31 -37.73
C GLU A 130 -45.12 2.08 -36.71
N ASP A 131 -46.34 2.64 -36.81
CA ASP A 131 -47.11 3.05 -38.00
C ASP A 131 -48.40 3.88 -37.65
N MET A 132 -48.88 4.69 -38.63
CA MET A 132 -50.26 5.21 -38.93
C MET A 132 -51.21 5.75 -37.81
N GLN A 133 -52.09 6.76 -37.94
CA GLN A 133 -52.70 7.56 -39.02
C GLN A 133 -53.58 8.69 -38.39
N GLU A 134 -53.80 9.79 -39.13
CA GLU A 134 -55.01 10.66 -39.24
C GLU A 134 -55.59 11.32 -37.96
N GLU A 135 -55.78 12.63 -37.87
CA GLU A 135 -57.03 13.35 -38.20
C GLU A 135 -56.79 14.87 -38.37
N ASN A 136 -57.53 15.47 -39.31
CA ASN A 136 -57.57 16.89 -39.65
C ASN A 136 -58.22 17.80 -38.57
N MET A 137 -57.76 19.05 -38.44
CA MET A 137 -58.56 20.28 -38.71
C MET A 137 -57.87 21.58 -38.22
N PRO A 138 -58.08 22.74 -38.87
CA PRO A 138 -57.32 23.99 -38.66
C PRO A 138 -58.10 25.09 -37.91
N SER A 139 -57.48 26.28 -37.81
CA SER A 139 -57.99 27.59 -37.34
C SER A 139 -57.70 27.87 -35.84
N GLU A 140 -57.29 29.04 -35.34
CA GLU A 140 -57.47 30.43 -35.74
C GLU A 140 -56.36 31.35 -35.15
N LYS A 141 -56.01 32.38 -35.95
CA LYS A 141 -55.88 33.82 -35.61
C LYS A 141 -54.90 34.36 -34.57
N CYS A 142 -54.11 35.30 -35.10
CA CYS A 142 -53.94 36.71 -34.70
C CYS A 142 -53.29 37.04 -33.34
N GLY A 143 -52.27 37.91 -33.42
CA GLY A 143 -51.94 38.78 -32.29
C GLY A 143 -50.56 39.43 -32.39
N VAL A 144 -50.42 40.42 -33.27
CA VAL A 144 -49.36 41.45 -33.16
C VAL A 144 -49.69 42.31 -31.93
N GLY A 145 -48.70 42.59 -31.10
CA GLY A 145 -48.83 43.49 -29.97
C GLY A 145 -47.47 43.93 -29.45
N GLU A 146 -46.94 44.98 -30.07
CA GLU A 146 -45.86 45.81 -29.56
C GLU A 146 -46.16 46.32 -28.14
N GLY A 147 -45.11 46.45 -27.34
CA GLY A 147 -45.20 46.96 -25.99
C GLY A 147 -43.81 47.26 -25.43
N ASP A 148 -43.16 48.26 -26.03
CA ASP A 148 -42.06 48.99 -25.42
C ASP A 148 -42.45 49.51 -24.03
N ILE A 149 -41.53 49.47 -23.07
CA ILE A 149 -41.08 50.61 -22.26
C ILE A 149 -39.87 50.19 -21.39
N PRO A 150 -38.88 51.07 -21.20
CA PRO A 150 -37.50 50.71 -20.84
C PRO A 150 -37.13 51.26 -19.43
N PRO A 151 -35.88 51.67 -19.12
CA PRO A 151 -35.03 51.01 -18.13
C PRO A 151 -34.83 51.85 -16.85
N SER A 152 -34.30 51.25 -15.80
CA SER A 152 -33.65 52.02 -14.73
C SER A 152 -32.65 51.14 -13.96
N ASN A 153 -31.36 51.19 -14.31
CA ASN A 153 -30.32 52.07 -13.73
C ASN A 153 -30.14 51.95 -12.21
N LYS A 154 -29.05 51.28 -11.76
CA LYS A 154 -27.83 51.96 -11.26
C LYS A 154 -26.82 50.98 -10.61
N LYS A 155 -25.60 51.03 -11.18
CA LYS A 155 -24.29 51.24 -10.52
C LYS A 155 -23.79 50.21 -9.51
N GLN A 156 -22.69 49.54 -9.89
CA GLN A 156 -21.31 49.73 -9.36
C GLN A 156 -20.98 48.65 -8.31
N ARG A 157 -19.83 47.98 -8.25
CA ARG A 157 -18.47 48.32 -8.68
C ARG A 157 -17.63 47.02 -8.69
N ILE A 158 -16.79 46.90 -9.71
CA ILE A 158 -15.66 45.96 -9.84
C ILE A 158 -14.52 46.45 -8.92
N GLU A 159 -13.83 45.48 -8.32
CA GLU A 159 -12.45 45.47 -7.76
C GLU A 159 -11.79 46.80 -7.31
#